data_AF-A0A096MGC8-F1
#
_entry.id   AF-A0A096MGC8-F1
#
_cell.length_a   1.000
_cell.length_b   1.000
_cell.length_c   1.000
_cell.angle_alpha   90.00
_cell.angle_beta   90.00
_cell.angle_gamma   90.00
#
_symmetry.space_group_name_H-M   'P 1'
#
loop_
_entity.id
_entity.type
_entity.pdbx_description
1 polymer ?
#
loop_
_entity_poly.entity_id
_entity_poly.type
_entity_poly.pdbx_seq_one_letter_code
_entity_poly.pdbx_strand_id
1 'polypeptide(L)'
;MTDPTTSPEDHWKTDGAFSDNGFDTSFFTDTARKGSIVSRANSIGSTSASSVPNTDDEDSDYRHETSYKDSYKDRRRQAHTQAEQKRRDAIKKGYDDLQGIVPTCQQQSEFAVGAQKISKATILQKTIDYIHFLHKEKKKQEEEVSVLRKEVMALKIMKTLGSGLYLFYFLQK
;
A
#
# COMPACT_ATOMS: atom_id res chain seq x y z
N MET A 1 41.73 -38.00 10.32
CA MET A 1 41.34 -37.49 11.66
C MET A 1 40.80 -36.08 11.43
N THR A 2 39.57 -36.02 10.91
CA THR A 2 38.37 -35.53 11.62
C THR A 2 38.33 -34.01 11.70
N ASP A 3 37.72 -33.41 10.68
CA ASP A 3 37.10 -32.08 10.72
C ASP A 3 35.96 -32.07 11.74
N PRO A 4 35.68 -30.93 12.40
CA PRO A 4 34.35 -30.62 12.86
C PRO A 4 33.72 -29.56 11.96
N THR A 5 32.75 -30.04 11.19
CA THR A 5 31.68 -29.27 10.55
C THR A 5 30.97 -28.41 11.60
N THR A 6 30.76 -27.12 11.32
CA THR A 6 29.81 -26.29 12.09
C THR A 6 28.68 -25.92 11.14
N SER A 7 27.56 -26.61 11.32
CA SER A 7 26.29 -26.36 10.64
C SER A 7 25.58 -25.15 11.27
N PRO A 8 24.99 -24.24 10.48
CA PRO A 8 24.12 -23.19 10.98
C PRO A 8 22.66 -23.69 10.98
N GLU A 9 22.15 -24.12 12.13
CA GLU A 9 20.72 -24.40 12.31
C GLU A 9 20.01 -23.24 13.04
N ASP A 10 18.99 -22.71 12.37
CA ASP A 10 17.71 -22.24 12.87
C ASP A 10 17.65 -21.34 14.13
N HIS A 11 17.47 -20.03 13.88
CA HIS A 11 17.01 -19.08 14.89
C HIS A 11 15.89 -18.19 14.35
N TRP A 12 14.76 -18.77 13.95
CA TRP A 12 13.55 -18.02 13.62
C TRP A 12 12.64 -17.78 14.84
N LYS A 13 13.19 -17.43 16.01
CA LYS A 13 12.35 -17.01 17.14
C LYS A 13 11.77 -15.61 16.87
N THR A 14 10.62 -15.62 16.23
CA THR A 14 9.69 -14.49 16.14
C THR A 14 9.07 -14.28 17.51
N ASP A 15 9.53 -13.25 18.22
CA ASP A 15 8.84 -12.77 19.42
C ASP A 15 7.50 -12.16 18.99
N GLY A 16 6.42 -12.85 19.36
CA GLY A 16 5.07 -12.34 19.25
C GLY A 16 4.82 -11.26 20.28
N ALA A 17 4.33 -10.11 19.82
CA ALA A 17 3.34 -9.27 20.51
C ALA A 17 3.11 -7.98 19.69
N PHE A 18 2.19 -8.01 18.73
CA PHE A 18 1.40 -6.81 18.47
C PHE A 18 -0.02 -7.22 18.14
N SER A 19 -0.94 -6.64 18.89
CA SER A 19 -2.31 -7.08 19.05
C SER A 19 -3.10 -7.13 17.76
N ASP A 20 -3.81 -8.24 17.66
CA ASP A 20 -5.07 -8.48 16.99
C ASP A 20 -6.05 -7.31 17.19
N ASN A 21 -6.24 -6.48 16.16
CA ASN A 21 -7.46 -5.72 15.99
C ASN A 21 -8.24 -6.38 14.86
N GLY A 22 -9.05 -7.37 15.25
CA GLY A 22 -10.09 -7.96 14.43
C GLY A 22 -10.94 -6.87 13.78
N PHE A 23 -10.96 -6.86 12.46
CA PHE A 23 -11.88 -6.06 11.67
C PHE A 23 -13.23 -6.78 11.70
N ASP A 24 -14.08 -6.39 12.67
CA ASP A 24 -15.40 -6.98 12.86
C ASP A 24 -16.24 -6.90 11.58
N THR A 25 -16.55 -8.09 11.05
CA THR A 25 -17.39 -8.30 9.87
C THR A 25 -18.85 -8.47 10.32
N SER A 26 -19.38 -7.48 11.04
CA SER A 26 -20.74 -7.56 11.64
C SER A 26 -21.59 -6.29 11.51
N PHE A 27 -21.27 -5.37 10.59
CA PHE A 27 -22.10 -4.17 10.36
C PHE A 27 -23.26 -4.36 9.36
N PHE A 28 -23.53 -5.59 8.93
CA PHE A 28 -24.63 -5.88 8.01
C PHE A 28 -25.59 -6.93 8.59
N THR A 29 -26.38 -6.55 9.59
CA THR A 29 -27.75 -7.07 9.80
C THR A 29 -28.48 -6.25 10.84
N ASP A 30 -29.73 -5.91 10.52
CA ASP A 30 -30.78 -5.39 11.40
C ASP A 30 -30.73 -3.93 11.87
N THR A 31 -31.35 -3.06 11.06
CA THR A 31 -32.33 -2.12 11.62
C THR A 31 -33.46 -1.88 10.62
N ALA A 32 -34.46 -2.76 10.64
CA ALA A 32 -35.73 -2.50 9.98
C ALA A 32 -36.62 -1.61 10.88
N ARG A 33 -37.15 -0.54 10.26
CA ARG A 33 -38.32 0.28 10.64
C ARG A 33 -38.11 1.46 11.62
N LYS A 34 -38.10 2.67 11.08
CA LYS A 34 -39.29 3.56 11.02
C LYS A 34 -39.00 4.77 10.13
N GLY A 35 -39.96 5.13 9.28
CA GLY A 35 -39.79 6.11 8.21
C GLY A 35 -39.58 7.55 8.68
N SER A 36 -38.93 8.34 7.84
CA SER A 36 -39.13 9.78 7.74
C SER A 36 -38.71 10.22 6.34
N ILE A 37 -39.70 10.40 5.47
CA ILE A 37 -39.55 11.19 4.25
C ILE A 37 -39.32 12.65 4.67
N VAL A 38 -38.12 13.18 4.50
CA VAL A 38 -37.91 14.63 4.58
C VAL A 38 -37.09 15.08 3.38
N SER A 39 -37.68 16.02 2.68
CA SER A 39 -37.30 16.61 1.42
C SER A 39 -35.87 17.14 1.39
N ARG A 40 -35.25 17.03 0.21
CA ARG A 40 -34.06 17.78 -0.17
C ARG A 40 -34.37 19.28 -0.09
N ALA A 41 -33.79 19.99 0.88
CA ALA A 41 -33.77 21.45 0.90
C ALA A 41 -32.42 21.93 0.35
N ASN A 42 -32.45 22.42 -0.88
CA ASN A 42 -31.48 23.41 -1.35
C ASN A 42 -31.87 24.73 -0.67
N SER A 43 -31.06 25.25 0.25
CA SER A 43 -31.21 26.64 0.72
C SER A 43 -29.84 27.30 0.87
N ILE A 44 -29.57 28.18 -0.08
CA ILE A 44 -28.89 29.46 0.15
C ILE A 44 -29.42 30.08 1.46
N GLY A 45 -28.54 30.50 2.36
CA GLY A 45 -28.93 31.04 3.64
C GLY A 45 -27.73 31.57 4.42
N SER A 46 -27.39 32.82 4.14
CA SER A 46 -26.48 33.64 4.95
C SER A 46 -26.88 33.55 6.43
N THR A 47 -25.99 33.05 7.28
CA THR A 47 -26.14 33.16 8.73
C THR A 47 -25.42 34.42 9.22
N SER A 48 -26.15 35.52 9.27
CA SER A 48 -25.85 36.65 10.15
C SER A 48 -26.35 36.30 11.55
N ALA A 49 -25.46 36.17 12.55
CA ALA A 49 -25.70 36.56 13.94
C ALA A 49 -24.56 36.09 14.87
N SER A 50 -23.76 37.05 15.34
CA SER A 50 -23.42 37.24 16.77
C SER A 50 -22.40 38.37 16.87
N SER A 51 -22.88 39.56 17.21
CA SER A 51 -22.09 40.74 17.55
C SER A 51 -21.85 40.77 19.05
N VAL A 52 -20.59 40.63 19.45
CA VAL A 52 -20.11 41.03 20.79
C VAL A 52 -19.30 42.32 20.58
N PRO A 53 -19.76 43.50 21.04
CA PRO A 53 -18.95 44.70 21.00
C PRO A 53 -17.96 44.62 22.16
N ASN A 54 -16.73 44.19 21.90
CA ASN A 54 -15.65 44.39 22.86
C ASN A 54 -15.25 45.87 22.82
N THR A 55 -15.12 46.41 24.02
CA THR A 55 -14.84 47.80 24.35
C THR A 55 -13.62 48.34 23.61
N ASP A 56 -13.85 49.48 22.96
CA ASP A 56 -12.90 50.39 22.35
C ASP A 56 -12.23 51.20 23.47
N ASP A 57 -10.96 50.93 23.74
CA ASP A 57 -10.07 51.83 24.48
C ASP A 57 -8.62 51.56 24.03
N GLU A 58 -7.94 52.66 23.62
CA GLU A 58 -6.51 52.85 23.31
C GLU A 58 -6.06 52.81 21.83
N ASP A 59 -6.00 54.02 21.26
CA ASP A 59 -5.35 54.46 20.04
C ASP A 59 -3.87 54.80 20.32
N SER A 60 -2.91 54.12 19.68
CA SER A 60 -1.63 54.69 19.18
C SER A 60 -0.57 53.63 18.79
N ASP A 61 -0.87 52.66 17.92
CA ASP A 61 0.17 51.82 17.24
C ASP A 61 -0.30 51.04 15.97
N TYR A 62 -1.48 51.38 15.43
CA TYR A 62 -2.23 50.56 14.47
C TYR A 62 -1.56 50.28 13.11
N ARG A 63 -0.62 51.12 12.68
CA ARG A 63 0.04 51.01 11.37
C ARG A 63 1.15 49.96 11.33
N HIS A 64 1.76 49.64 12.48
CA HIS A 64 2.86 48.67 12.54
C HIS A 64 2.33 47.25 12.80
N GLU A 65 1.33 47.09 13.66
CA GLU A 65 0.82 45.76 14.04
C GLU A 65 0.01 45.05 12.94
N THR A 66 -0.68 45.81 12.08
CA THR A 66 -1.37 45.27 10.90
C THR A 66 -0.40 44.62 9.91
N SER A 67 0.76 45.26 9.67
CA SER A 67 1.82 44.73 8.80
C SER A 67 2.45 43.43 9.33
N TYR A 68 2.66 43.31 10.65
CA TYR A 68 3.18 42.09 11.28
C TYR A 68 2.17 40.95 11.31
N LYS A 69 0.88 41.23 11.60
CA LYS A 69 -0.19 40.21 11.53
C LYS A 69 -0.40 39.72 10.09
N ASP A 70 -0.31 40.58 9.09
CA ASP A 70 -0.41 40.20 7.69
C ASP A 70 0.80 39.38 7.23
N SER A 71 2.01 39.72 7.68
CA SER A 71 3.23 38.93 7.44
C SER A 71 3.14 37.50 8.02
N TYR A 72 2.52 37.34 9.19
CA TYR A 72 2.31 36.02 9.80
C TYR A 72 1.26 35.18 9.04
N LYS A 73 0.15 35.81 8.63
CA LYS A 73 -0.87 35.16 7.78
C LYS A 73 -0.29 34.75 6.42
N ASP A 74 0.56 35.60 5.83
CA ASP A 74 1.21 35.31 4.57
C ASP A 74 2.21 34.15 4.71
N ARG A 75 3.03 34.13 5.76
CA ARG A 75 3.91 32.98 6.07
C ARG A 75 3.14 31.67 6.23
N ARG A 76 1.98 31.70 6.89
CA ARG A 76 1.10 30.53 7.02
C ARG A 76 0.56 30.08 5.66
N ARG A 77 0.13 31.01 4.80
CA ARG A 77 -0.31 30.70 3.42
C ARG A 77 0.82 30.07 2.60
N GLN A 78 2.02 30.64 2.65
CA GLN A 78 3.18 30.12 1.94
C GLN A 78 3.55 28.71 2.41
N ALA A 79 3.57 28.46 3.72
CA ALA A 79 3.84 27.13 4.26
C ALA A 79 2.78 26.11 3.81
N HIS A 80 1.51 26.50 3.81
CA HIS A 80 0.42 25.65 3.31
C HIS A 80 0.57 25.33 1.81
N THR A 81 0.89 26.32 0.98
CA THR A 81 1.15 26.13 -0.46
C THR A 81 2.34 25.20 -0.69
N GLN A 82 3.44 25.37 0.04
CA GLN A 82 4.61 24.51 -0.05
C GLN A 82 4.30 23.06 0.32
N ALA A 83 3.54 22.84 1.40
CA ALA A 83 3.13 21.50 1.82
C ALA A 83 2.27 20.79 0.76
N GLU A 84 1.31 21.51 0.16
CA GLU A 84 0.46 20.96 -0.90
C GLU A 84 1.26 20.71 -2.19
N GLN A 85 2.21 21.57 -2.55
CA GLN A 85 3.10 21.33 -3.69
C GLN A 85 3.92 20.06 -3.47
N LYS A 86 4.55 19.90 -2.30
CA LYS A 86 5.29 18.69 -1.93
C LYS A 86 4.41 17.43 -2.03
N ARG A 87 3.15 17.51 -1.59
CA ARG A 87 2.18 16.42 -1.74
C ARG A 87 1.90 16.11 -3.22
N ARG A 88 1.70 17.13 -4.06
CA ARG A 88 1.48 16.95 -5.50
C ARG A 88 2.68 16.34 -6.20
N ASP A 89 3.88 16.76 -5.84
CA ASP A 89 5.13 16.24 -6.42
C ASP A 89 5.34 14.78 -6.03
N ALA A 90 5.05 14.41 -4.78
CA ALA A 90 5.09 13.01 -4.33
C ALA A 90 4.08 12.14 -5.09
N ILE A 91 2.85 12.62 -5.28
CA ILE A 91 1.84 11.91 -6.09
C ILE A 91 2.30 11.78 -7.54
N LYS A 92 2.82 12.85 -8.12
CA LYS A 92 3.32 12.84 -9.50
C LYS A 92 4.44 11.82 -9.66
N LYS A 93 5.41 11.81 -8.74
CA LYS A 93 6.48 10.81 -8.71
C LYS A 93 5.91 9.39 -8.64
N GLY A 94 4.92 9.14 -7.79
CA GLY A 94 4.26 7.83 -7.71
C GLY A 94 3.66 7.37 -9.04
N TYR A 95 3.08 8.27 -9.84
CA TYR A 95 2.60 7.92 -11.19
C TYR A 95 3.74 7.62 -12.17
N ASP A 96 4.82 8.40 -12.11
CA ASP A 96 6.00 8.19 -12.95
C ASP A 96 6.66 6.82 -12.59
N ASP A 97 6.73 6.47 -11.31
CA ASP A 97 7.21 5.18 -10.81
C ASP A 97 6.30 4.02 -11.28
N LEU A 98 4.97 4.16 -11.18
CA LEU A 98 4.02 3.16 -11.67
C LEU A 98 4.17 2.91 -13.17
N GLN A 99 4.38 3.96 -13.97
CA GLN A 99 4.63 3.80 -15.39
C GLN A 99 5.93 3.04 -15.67
N GLY A 100 6.95 3.20 -14.82
CA GLY A 100 8.24 2.51 -14.96
C GLY A 100 8.28 1.07 -14.48
N ILE A 101 7.33 0.61 -13.66
CA ILE A 101 7.31 -0.77 -13.14
C ILE A 101 6.19 -1.64 -13.70
N VAL A 102 5.13 -1.03 -14.24
CA VAL A 102 3.98 -1.76 -14.80
C VAL A 102 4.24 -2.01 -16.29
N PRO A 103 4.46 -3.28 -16.73
CA PRO A 103 4.90 -3.57 -18.10
C PRO A 103 3.95 -3.06 -19.19
N THR A 104 2.64 -3.13 -18.93
CA THR A 104 1.60 -2.70 -19.87
C THR A 104 1.49 -1.17 -19.96
N CYS A 105 2.00 -0.43 -18.98
CA CYS A 105 2.15 1.03 -19.06
C CYS A 105 3.37 1.40 -19.90
N GLN A 106 4.51 0.71 -19.69
CA GLN A 106 5.75 0.92 -20.46
C GLN A 106 5.54 0.67 -21.95
N GLN A 107 4.99 -0.49 -22.32
CA GLN A 107 4.73 -0.86 -23.72
C GLN A 107 3.85 0.17 -24.44
N GLN A 108 2.84 0.70 -23.74
CA GLN A 108 1.96 1.71 -24.32
C GLN A 108 2.66 3.06 -24.50
N SER A 109 3.60 3.41 -23.60
CA SER A 109 4.41 4.62 -23.76
C SER A 109 5.45 4.51 -24.88
N GLU A 110 6.00 3.31 -25.11
CA GLU A 110 6.98 3.05 -26.17
C GLU A 110 6.33 2.99 -27.56
N PHE A 111 5.14 2.41 -27.66
CA PHE A 111 4.42 2.26 -28.93
C PHE A 111 3.60 3.50 -29.31
N ALA A 112 3.31 4.40 -28.36
CA ALA A 112 2.68 5.67 -28.65
C ALA A 112 3.68 6.59 -29.38
N VAL A 113 3.77 6.46 -30.70
CA VAL A 113 4.45 7.40 -31.58
C VAL A 113 3.66 8.71 -31.56
N GLY A 114 3.95 9.57 -30.58
CA GLY A 114 3.29 10.85 -30.37
C GLY A 114 2.86 11.05 -28.92
N ALA A 115 2.83 12.31 -28.48
CA ALA A 115 2.69 12.78 -27.11
C ALA A 115 1.38 12.42 -26.36
N GLN A 116 0.66 11.38 -26.77
CA GLN A 116 -0.51 10.84 -26.08
C GLN A 116 -0.08 10.10 -24.80
N LYS A 117 0.08 10.88 -23.72
CA LYS A 117 0.36 10.34 -22.39
C LYS A 117 -0.80 9.48 -21.92
N ILE A 118 -0.51 8.27 -21.43
CA ILE A 118 -1.48 7.40 -20.77
C ILE A 118 -2.18 8.13 -19.61
N SER A 119 -3.49 7.97 -19.50
CA SER A 119 -4.27 8.67 -18.47
C SER A 119 -3.98 8.13 -17.06
N LYS A 120 -4.14 8.97 -16.02
CA LYS A 120 -3.98 8.56 -14.62
C LYS A 120 -4.87 7.38 -14.25
N ALA A 121 -6.13 7.40 -14.68
CA ALA A 121 -7.08 6.31 -14.42
C ALA A 121 -6.61 5.00 -15.07
N THR A 122 -6.09 5.07 -16.30
CA THR A 122 -5.56 3.90 -17.01
C THR A 122 -4.31 3.34 -16.32
N ILE A 123 -3.40 4.19 -15.83
CA ILE A 123 -2.22 3.74 -15.07
C ILE A 123 -2.67 2.97 -13.82
N LEU A 124 -3.63 3.51 -13.06
CA LEU A 124 -4.14 2.85 -11.87
C LEU A 124 -4.80 1.51 -12.20
N GLN A 125 -5.63 1.45 -13.25
CA GLN A 125 -6.28 0.22 -13.67
C GLN A 125 -5.26 -0.86 -14.06
N LYS A 126 -4.30 -0.52 -14.92
CA LYS A 126 -3.22 -1.44 -15.32
C LYS A 126 -2.38 -1.90 -14.14
N THR A 127 -2.18 -1.03 -13.14
CA THR A 127 -1.47 -1.38 -11.90
C THR A 127 -2.25 -2.40 -11.10
N ILE A 128 -3.57 -2.22 -10.94
CA ILE A 128 -4.44 -3.18 -10.25
C ILE A 128 -4.38 -4.55 -10.95
N ASP A 129 -4.51 -4.56 -12.27
CA ASP A 129 -4.44 -5.78 -13.06
C ASP A 129 -3.07 -6.47 -12.91
N TYR A 130 -1.99 -5.68 -12.85
CA TYR A 130 -0.64 -6.21 -12.64
C TYR A 130 -0.44 -6.79 -11.23
N ILE A 131 -1.01 -6.17 -10.19
CA ILE A 131 -1.00 -6.74 -8.83
C ILE A 131 -1.71 -8.10 -8.82
N HIS A 132 -2.88 -8.21 -9.45
CA HIS A 132 -3.59 -9.48 -9.57
C HIS A 132 -2.77 -10.53 -10.32
N PHE A 133 -2.10 -10.14 -11.40
CA PHE A 133 -1.20 -11.02 -12.13
C PHE A 133 -0.04 -11.51 -11.24
N LEU A 134 0.62 -10.61 -10.50
CA LEU A 134 1.71 -10.97 -9.59
C LEU A 134 1.26 -11.94 -8.49
N HIS A 135 0.05 -11.77 -7.94
CA HIS A 135 -0.51 -12.72 -6.98
C HIS A 135 -0.72 -14.11 -7.58
N LYS A 136 -1.24 -14.18 -8.81
CA LYS A 136 -1.43 -15.45 -9.52
C LYS A 136 -0.09 -16.13 -9.81
N GLU A 137 0.89 -15.38 -10.29
CA GLU A 137 2.20 -15.92 -10.64
C GLU A 137 2.98 -16.37 -9.40
N LYS A 138 2.93 -15.60 -8.30
CA LYS A 138 3.48 -16.01 -7.00
C LYS A 138 2.87 -17.33 -6.53
N LYS A 139 1.54 -17.47 -6.58
CA LYS A 139 0.86 -18.71 -6.17
C LYS A 139 1.30 -19.91 -7.03
N LYS A 140 1.40 -19.71 -8.35
CA LYS A 140 1.87 -20.75 -9.28
C LYS A 140 3.30 -21.20 -8.93
N GLN A 141 4.20 -20.25 -8.68
CA GLN A 141 5.59 -20.56 -8.29
C GLN A 141 5.66 -21.30 -6.95
N GLU A 142 4.83 -20.94 -5.97
CA GLU A 142 4.75 -21.64 -4.68
C GLU A 142 4.29 -23.10 -4.85
N GLU A 143 3.31 -23.35 -5.72
CA GLU A 143 2.86 -24.70 -6.07
C GLU A 143 3.95 -25.50 -6.79
N GLU A 144 4.64 -24.92 -7.76
CA GLU A 144 5.76 -25.55 -8.48
C GLU A 144 6.89 -25.92 -7.53
N VAL A 145 7.26 -25.03 -6.59
CA VAL A 145 8.27 -25.32 -5.55
C VAL A 145 7.83 -26.49 -4.67
N SER A 146 6.54 -26.57 -4.31
CA SER A 146 6.00 -27.69 -3.52
C SER A 146 6.10 -29.02 -4.27
N VAL A 147 5.76 -29.04 -5.56
CA VAL A 147 5.87 -30.22 -6.43
C VAL A 147 7.33 -30.66 -6.55
N LEU A 148 8.24 -29.75 -6.90
CA LEU A 148 9.67 -30.05 -7.05
C LEU A 148 10.27 -30.59 -5.75
N ARG A 149 9.87 -30.07 -4.58
CA ARG A 149 10.30 -30.61 -3.28
C ARG A 149 9.86 -32.06 -3.06
N LYS A 150 8.64 -32.41 -3.46
CA LYS A 150 8.13 -33.79 -3.39
C LYS A 150 8.89 -34.72 -4.34
N GLU A 151 9.15 -34.28 -5.57
CA GLU A 151 9.92 -35.03 -6.55
C GLU A 151 11.35 -35.30 -6.06
N VAL A 152 12.03 -34.28 -5.52
CA VAL A 152 13.36 -34.43 -4.92
C VAL A 152 13.34 -35.44 -3.77
N MET A 153 12.32 -35.40 -2.91
CA MET A 153 12.19 -36.36 -1.82
C MET A 153 11.98 -37.79 -2.34
N ALA A 154 11.10 -37.98 -3.31
CA ALA A 154 10.87 -39.28 -3.93
C ALA A 154 12.14 -39.84 -4.59
N LEU A 155 12.87 -39.01 -5.33
CA LEU A 155 14.15 -39.39 -5.96
C LEU A 155 15.20 -39.79 -4.90
N LYS A 156 15.29 -39.06 -3.78
CA LYS A 156 16.19 -39.43 -2.67
C LYS A 156 15.83 -40.78 -2.05
N ILE A 157 14.54 -41.03 -1.84
CA ILE A 157 14.04 -42.31 -1.31
C ILE A 157 14.38 -43.44 -2.30
N MET A 158 14.06 -43.27 -3.59
CA MET A 158 14.34 -44.27 -4.61
C MET A 158 15.82 -44.61 -4.72
N LYS A 159 16.69 -43.60 -4.68
CA LYS A 159 18.15 -43.80 -4.67
C LYS A 159 18.60 -44.62 -3.46
N THR A 160 18.10 -44.28 -2.28
CA THR A 160 18.47 -44.93 -1.02
C THR A 160 18.00 -46.38 -0.98
N LEU A 161 16.71 -46.61 -1.26
CA LEU A 161 16.14 -47.96 -1.31
C LEU A 161 16.81 -48.82 -2.39
N GLY A 162 17.04 -48.27 -3.58
CA GLY A 162 17.77 -48.96 -4.64
C GLY A 162 19.15 -49.43 -4.18
N SER A 163 19.96 -48.54 -3.61
CA SER A 163 21.28 -48.91 -3.09
C SER A 163 21.23 -49.97 -1.99
N GLY A 164 20.26 -49.88 -1.07
CA GLY A 164 20.07 -50.87 -0.01
C GLY A 164 19.69 -52.25 -0.53
N LEU A 165 18.81 -52.31 -1.55
CA LEU A 165 18.42 -53.56 -2.19
C LEU A 165 19.59 -54.23 -2.93
N TYR A 166 20.44 -53.44 -3.61
CA TYR A 166 21.67 -53.95 -4.23
C TYR A 166 22.63 -54.53 -3.21
N LEU A 167 22.82 -53.85 -2.07
CA LEU A 167 23.68 -54.32 -1.00
C LEU A 167 23.12 -55.62 -0.38
N PHE A 168 21.81 -55.67 -0.11
CA PHE A 168 21.16 -56.87 0.43
C PHE A 168 21.29 -58.06 -0.53
N TYR A 169 21.05 -57.85 -1.83
CA TYR A 169 21.23 -58.89 -2.84
C TYR A 169 22.69 -59.38 -2.92
N PHE A 170 23.67 -58.48 -2.77
CA PHE A 170 25.10 -58.83 -2.77
C PHE A 170 25.51 -59.63 -1.53
N LEU A 171 24.99 -59.30 -0.33
CA LEU A 171 25.29 -60.06 0.89
C LEU A 171 24.70 -61.48 0.87
N GLN A 172 23.67 -61.73 0.07
CA GLN A 172 22.98 -63.03 0.04
C GLN A 172 23.62 -64.05 -0.92
N LYS A 173 24.69 -63.68 -1.63
CA LYS A 173 25.33 -64.48 -2.67
C LYS A 173 26.79 -64.77 -2.33
#